data_AF-A0A529HT26-F1
#
_entry.id   AF-A0A529HT26-F1
#
_cell.length_a   1.000
_cell.length_b   1.000
_cell.length_c   1.000
_cell.angle_alpha   90.00
_cell.angle_beta   90.00
_cell.angle_gamma   90.00
#
_symmetry.space_group_name_H-M   'P 1'
#
loop_
_entity.id
_entity.type
_entity.pdbx_description
1 polymer ?
#
loop_
_entity_poly.entity_id
_entity_poly.type
_entity_poly.pdbx_seq_one_letter_code
_entity_poly.pdbx_strand_id
1 'polypeptide(L)'
;MNHIAGDTAALAANLRTLCDRHGSVAAVCRKLNVNRQQFNKYLSGAHVPSSANLRTIANFFGLSVPILFSNPEEFRTLIDGNFFHAMSTARHLPEFVNFLSNIVFDGSVQDSEILGVYDRYQFSSIYKGFILKSAFCLYRNNNFLQHYYIERFPSFDRPGRTEYVFKYYGFSFPVADRLFTADFEGIQSNELTFGVYAQVKRNAKRFMFGIASG
;
A
#
# COMPACT_ATOMS: atom_id res chain seq x y z
N MET A 1 -32.75 15.89 7.84
CA MET A 1 -31.82 16.93 7.36
C MET A 1 -30.46 16.94 8.08
N ASN A 2 -30.24 16.18 9.16
CA ASN A 2 -28.98 16.20 9.92
C ASN A 2 -27.84 15.29 9.41
N HIS A 3 -28.08 14.41 8.42
CA HIS A 3 -27.03 13.49 7.93
C HIS A 3 -25.99 14.14 7.01
N ILE A 4 -26.39 15.10 6.16
CA ILE A 4 -25.50 15.69 5.13
C ILE A 4 -24.41 16.60 5.74
N ALA A 5 -24.71 17.25 6.86
CA ALA A 5 -23.74 18.11 7.56
C ALA A 5 -22.61 17.29 8.21
N GLY A 6 -22.92 16.08 8.70
CA GLY A 6 -21.92 15.14 9.25
C GLY A 6 -20.95 14.65 8.18
N ASP A 7 -21.46 14.29 7.00
CA ASP A 7 -20.67 13.78 5.88
C ASP A 7 -19.69 14.82 5.31
N THR A 8 -20.09 16.10 5.31
CA THR A 8 -19.23 17.20 4.81
C THR A 8 -18.07 17.51 5.76
N ALA A 9 -18.32 17.45 7.07
CA ALA A 9 -17.28 17.65 8.08
C ALA A 9 -16.27 16.49 8.08
N ALA A 10 -16.74 15.25 7.90
CA ALA A 10 -15.91 14.06 7.76
C ALA A 10 -15.00 14.16 6.53
N LEU A 11 -15.57 14.49 5.37
CA LEU A 11 -14.82 14.71 4.13
C LEU A 11 -13.69 15.75 4.30
N ALA A 12 -14.00 16.89 4.91
CA ALA A 12 -13.02 17.96 5.10
C ALA A 12 -11.86 17.52 6.00
N ALA A 13 -12.14 16.79 7.09
CA ALA A 13 -11.12 16.24 7.98
C ALA A 13 -10.22 15.23 7.24
N ASN A 14 -10.82 14.32 6.47
CA ASN A 14 -10.14 13.29 5.71
C ASN A 14 -9.20 13.87 4.64
N LEU A 15 -9.66 14.91 3.91
CA LEU A 15 -8.83 15.61 2.92
C LEU A 15 -7.62 16.31 3.54
N ARG A 16 -7.73 16.85 4.77
CA ARG A 16 -6.59 17.43 5.49
C ARG A 16 -5.56 16.35 5.83
N THR A 17 -6.00 15.22 6.39
CA THR A 17 -5.15 14.07 6.69
C THR A 17 -4.37 13.59 5.46
N LEU A 18 -5.02 13.54 4.30
CA LEU A 18 -4.36 13.18 3.04
C LEU A 18 -3.33 14.23 2.59
N CYS A 19 -3.64 15.52 2.74
CA CYS A 19 -2.71 16.59 2.37
C CYS A 19 -1.46 16.56 3.23
N ASP A 20 -1.60 16.48 4.56
CA ASP A 20 -0.47 16.50 5.50
C ASP A 20 0.58 15.42 5.19
N ARG A 21 0.12 14.25 4.70
CA ARG A 21 0.99 13.12 4.30
C ARG A 21 1.68 13.31 2.95
N HIS A 22 1.07 14.03 2.02
CA HIS A 22 1.58 14.21 0.65
C HIS A 22 2.34 15.51 0.41
N GLY A 23 2.46 16.37 1.45
CA GLY A 23 3.19 17.63 1.44
C GLY A 23 2.27 18.85 1.51
N SER A 24 2.76 20.03 1.14
CA SER A 24 1.91 21.24 1.23
C SER A 24 0.65 21.12 0.35
N VAL A 25 -0.47 21.70 0.81
CA VAL A 25 -1.72 21.81 0.05
C VAL A 25 -1.48 22.36 -1.36
N ALA A 26 -0.54 23.30 -1.51
CA ALA A 26 -0.18 23.87 -2.81
C ALA A 26 0.52 22.87 -3.75
N ALA A 27 1.28 21.91 -3.22
CA ALA A 27 1.87 20.83 -4.01
C ALA A 27 0.80 19.83 -4.46
N VAL A 28 -0.14 19.50 -3.58
CA VAL A 28 -1.29 18.62 -3.87
C VAL A 28 -2.18 19.23 -4.96
N CYS A 29 -2.58 20.50 -4.83
CA CYS A 29 -3.43 21.18 -5.82
C CYS A 29 -2.78 21.21 -7.22
N ARG A 30 -1.47 21.43 -7.28
CA ARG A 30 -0.71 21.43 -8.55
C ARG A 30 -0.74 20.07 -9.23
N LYS A 31 -0.55 18.98 -8.47
CA LYS A 31 -0.61 17.61 -9.02
C LYS A 31 -2.04 17.19 -9.40
N LEU A 32 -3.04 17.64 -8.65
CA LEU A 32 -4.46 17.39 -8.93
C LEU A 32 -5.00 18.22 -10.11
N ASN A 33 -4.28 19.26 -10.53
CA ASN A 33 -4.77 20.27 -11.45
C ASN A 33 -6.11 20.91 -11.01
N VAL A 34 -6.24 21.17 -9.70
CA VAL A 34 -7.43 21.79 -9.10
C VAL A 34 -7.09 23.19 -8.58
N ASN A 35 -8.01 24.13 -8.77
CA ASN A 35 -7.88 25.48 -8.23
C ASN A 35 -7.74 25.45 -6.70
N ARG A 36 -6.64 26.03 -6.17
CA ARG A 36 -6.33 26.06 -4.74
C ARG A 36 -7.40 26.73 -3.89
N GLN A 37 -8.00 27.82 -4.36
CA GLN A 37 -9.08 28.50 -3.62
C GLN A 37 -10.29 27.58 -3.48
N GLN A 38 -10.62 26.86 -4.56
CA GLN A 38 -11.71 25.89 -4.55
C GLN A 38 -11.38 24.70 -3.64
N PHE A 39 -10.14 24.21 -3.67
CA PHE A 39 -9.70 23.10 -2.82
C PHE A 39 -9.70 23.49 -1.34
N ASN A 40 -9.31 24.71 -0.99
CA ASN A 40 -9.39 25.21 0.39
C ASN A 40 -10.82 25.24 0.92
N LYS A 41 -11.82 25.51 0.07
CA LYS A 41 -13.24 25.42 0.45
C LYS A 41 -13.68 23.98 0.76
N TYR A 42 -13.07 23.00 0.12
CA TYR A 42 -13.28 21.58 0.45
C TYR A 42 -12.62 21.24 1.79
N LEU A 43 -11.37 21.69 1.98
CA LEU A 43 -10.65 21.50 3.24
C LEU A 43 -11.32 22.20 4.42
N SER A 44 -12.11 23.26 4.22
CA SER A 44 -12.87 23.91 5.31
C SER A 44 -14.24 23.27 5.57
N GLY A 45 -14.69 22.37 4.70
CA GLY A 45 -16.05 21.81 4.75
C GLY A 45 -17.13 22.80 4.29
N ALA A 46 -16.75 23.95 3.71
CA ALA A 46 -17.72 24.93 3.21
C ALA A 46 -18.45 24.45 1.93
N HIS A 47 -17.80 23.59 1.14
CA HIS A 47 -18.36 23.02 -0.08
C HIS A 47 -17.97 21.56 -0.24
N VAL A 48 -18.87 20.76 -0.84
CA VAL A 48 -18.57 19.42 -1.31
C VAL A 48 -18.08 19.50 -2.77
N PRO A 49 -17.02 18.77 -3.17
CA PRO A 49 -16.60 18.73 -4.57
C PRO A 49 -17.66 18.08 -5.46
N SER A 50 -17.64 18.42 -6.76
CA SER A 50 -18.47 17.71 -7.75
C SER A 50 -18.08 16.23 -7.82
N SER A 51 -18.98 15.37 -8.32
CA SER A 51 -18.71 13.94 -8.51
C SER A 51 -17.44 13.66 -9.33
N ALA A 52 -17.18 14.47 -10.38
CA ALA A 52 -15.96 14.39 -11.18
C ALA A 52 -14.70 14.75 -10.38
N ASN A 53 -14.77 15.80 -9.55
CA ASN A 53 -13.66 16.21 -8.70
C ASN A 53 -13.41 15.19 -7.58
N LEU A 54 -14.46 14.64 -6.97
CA LEU A 54 -14.33 13.57 -5.96
C LEU A 54 -13.59 12.36 -6.53
N ARG A 55 -13.96 11.92 -7.74
CA ARG A 55 -13.27 10.79 -8.40
C ARG A 55 -11.81 11.11 -8.72
N THR A 56 -11.54 12.33 -9.18
CA THR A 56 -10.17 12.80 -9.47
C THR A 56 -9.31 12.82 -8.21
N ILE A 57 -9.85 13.37 -7.12
CA ILE A 57 -9.19 13.43 -5.81
C ILE A 57 -8.96 12.02 -5.27
N ALA A 58 -9.99 11.16 -5.27
CA ALA A 58 -9.89 9.79 -4.81
C ALA A 58 -8.81 9.00 -5.58
N ASN A 59 -8.83 9.06 -6.92
CA ASN A 59 -7.84 8.40 -7.77
C ASN A 59 -6.41 8.89 -7.52
N PHE A 60 -6.21 10.19 -7.29
CA PHE A 60 -4.89 10.74 -6.98
C PHE A 60 -4.30 10.18 -5.69
N PHE A 61 -5.14 9.96 -4.68
CA PHE A 61 -4.74 9.34 -3.42
C PHE A 61 -4.83 7.80 -3.42
N GLY A 62 -5.27 7.18 -4.52
CA GLY A 62 -5.43 5.73 -4.63
C GLY A 62 -6.59 5.17 -3.80
N LEU A 63 -7.68 5.94 -3.64
CA LEU A 63 -8.85 5.61 -2.83
C LEU A 63 -10.12 5.53 -3.69
N SER A 64 -11.20 4.98 -3.13
CA SER A 64 -12.55 5.10 -3.69
C SER A 64 -13.29 6.32 -3.10
N VAL A 65 -14.30 6.82 -3.81
CA VAL A 65 -15.06 8.02 -3.37
C VAL A 65 -15.77 7.82 -2.01
N PRO A 66 -16.45 6.69 -1.73
CA PRO A 66 -17.12 6.49 -0.44
C PRO A 66 -16.17 6.60 0.76
N ILE A 67 -14.93 6.14 0.60
CA ILE A 67 -13.90 6.20 1.65
C ILE A 67 -13.57 7.64 2.06
N LEU A 68 -13.66 8.61 1.15
CA LEU A 68 -13.43 10.01 1.50
C LEU A 68 -14.44 10.55 2.52
N PHE A 69 -15.62 9.92 2.65
CA PHE A 69 -16.69 10.31 3.56
C PHE A 69 -16.75 9.45 4.83
N SER A 70 -15.85 8.49 5.01
CA SER A 70 -15.79 7.67 6.22
C SER A 70 -15.57 8.52 7.47
N ASN A 71 -15.96 7.99 8.64
CA ASN A 71 -15.70 8.65 9.92
C ASN A 71 -14.20 9.01 10.03
N PRO A 72 -13.81 10.22 10.47
CA PRO A 72 -12.40 10.63 10.51
C PRO A 72 -11.47 9.71 11.30
N GLU A 73 -11.93 9.08 12.37
CA GLU A 73 -11.14 8.12 13.14
C GLU A 73 -10.99 6.78 12.38
N GLU A 74 -12.06 6.29 11.76
CA GLU A 74 -11.99 5.11 10.87
C GLU A 74 -11.17 5.37 9.62
N PHE A 75 -11.25 6.58 9.06
CA PHE A 75 -10.49 7.01 7.89
C PHE A 75 -9.01 7.17 8.22
N ARG A 76 -8.68 7.81 9.35
CA ARG A 76 -7.31 7.78 9.87
C ARG A 76 -6.88 6.35 10.06
N THR A 77 -7.67 5.52 10.70
CA THR A 77 -7.36 4.10 10.83
C THR A 77 -7.15 3.47 9.47
N LEU A 78 -7.95 3.72 8.44
CA LEU A 78 -7.84 3.13 7.10
C LEU A 78 -6.63 3.65 6.29
N ILE A 79 -6.34 4.95 6.35
CA ILE A 79 -5.21 5.61 5.67
C ILE A 79 -3.89 5.40 6.41
N ASP A 80 -3.97 5.35 7.73
CA ASP A 80 -2.94 4.87 8.64
C ASP A 80 -2.91 3.34 8.64
N GLY A 81 -3.81 2.69 7.90
CA GLY A 81 -4.06 1.26 7.70
C GLY A 81 -4.77 0.57 8.86
N ASN A 82 -6.02 0.13 8.67
CA ASN A 82 -6.65 -0.81 9.62
C ASN A 82 -5.85 -2.13 9.62
N PHE A 83 -5.06 -2.35 8.58
CA PHE A 83 -4.00 -3.34 8.50
C PHE A 83 -2.66 -2.89 9.10
N PHE A 84 -2.27 -1.62 8.97
CA PHE A 84 -1.13 -1.11 9.73
C PHE A 84 -1.44 -1.05 11.23
N HIS A 85 -2.70 -1.08 11.66
CA HIS A 85 -3.13 -1.20 13.06
C HIS A 85 -3.04 -2.65 13.53
N ALA A 86 -3.56 -3.64 12.79
CA ALA A 86 -3.31 -5.05 13.11
C ALA A 86 -1.80 -5.37 13.11
N MET A 87 -1.06 -4.82 12.14
CA MET A 87 0.39 -5.00 12.01
C MET A 87 1.20 -4.09 12.94
N SER A 88 0.73 -2.90 13.33
CA SER A 88 1.37 -2.08 14.39
C SER A 88 1.10 -2.72 15.73
N THR A 89 -0.13 -3.14 16.00
CA THR A 89 -0.51 -3.92 17.18
C THR A 89 0.36 -5.16 17.26
N ALA A 90 0.44 -5.97 16.19
CA ALA A 90 1.34 -7.11 16.14
C ALA A 90 2.81 -6.72 16.39
N ARG A 91 3.34 -5.66 15.77
CA ARG A 91 4.70 -5.15 16.05
C ARG A 91 4.92 -4.71 17.50
N HIS A 92 3.87 -4.37 18.22
CA HIS A 92 3.90 -3.96 19.62
C HIS A 92 3.50 -5.08 20.59
N LEU A 93 2.99 -6.22 20.09
CA LEU A 93 2.71 -7.40 20.91
C LEU A 93 4.04 -8.06 21.31
N PRO A 94 4.33 -8.20 22.62
CA PRO A 94 5.56 -8.83 23.11
C PRO A 94 5.78 -10.24 22.53
N GLU A 95 4.72 -11.00 22.32
CA GLU A 95 4.76 -12.37 21.78
C GLU A 95 5.26 -12.39 20.33
N PHE A 96 4.84 -11.42 19.51
CA PHE A 96 5.28 -11.32 18.12
C PHE A 96 6.73 -10.84 18.05
N VAL A 97 7.12 -9.88 18.90
CA VAL A 97 8.52 -9.46 19.00
C VAL A 97 9.42 -10.62 19.45
N ASN A 98 8.99 -11.41 20.44
CA ASN A 98 9.71 -12.59 20.93
C ASN A 98 9.79 -13.70 19.86
N PHE A 99 8.70 -13.95 19.14
CA PHE A 99 8.68 -14.88 18.00
C PHE A 99 9.71 -14.47 16.95
N LEU A 100 9.78 -13.17 16.64
CA LEU A 100 10.72 -12.66 15.65
C LEU A 100 12.16 -12.63 16.14
N SER A 101 12.41 -12.31 17.42
CA SER A 101 13.77 -12.39 17.95
C SER A 101 14.30 -13.82 17.85
N ASN A 102 13.46 -14.82 18.11
CA ASN A 102 13.85 -16.23 17.96
C ASN A 102 14.16 -16.61 16.50
N ILE A 103 13.47 -16.04 15.53
CA ILE A 103 13.74 -16.24 14.10
C ILE A 103 15.01 -15.51 13.65
N VAL A 104 15.19 -14.26 14.10
CA VAL A 104 16.28 -13.38 13.68
C VAL A 104 17.63 -13.83 14.26
N PHE A 105 17.66 -14.44 15.44
CA PHE A 105 18.91 -14.91 16.06
C PHE A 105 19.52 -16.16 15.40
N ASP A 106 18.75 -16.91 14.61
CA ASP A 106 19.21 -18.16 13.97
C ASP A 106 19.57 -17.98 12.48
N GLY A 107 19.33 -16.79 11.92
CA GLY A 107 19.53 -16.47 10.50
C GLY A 107 20.85 -15.77 10.23
N SER A 108 21.81 -16.48 9.63
CA SER A 108 23.08 -15.96 9.09
C SER A 108 22.93 -14.96 7.91
N VAL A 109 21.71 -14.54 7.55
CA VAL A 109 21.48 -13.61 6.45
C VAL A 109 21.63 -12.19 6.96
N GLN A 110 22.80 -11.57 6.68
CA GLN A 110 22.94 -10.13 6.86
C GLN A 110 21.95 -9.44 5.92
N ASP A 111 21.03 -8.63 6.46
CA ASP A 111 20.01 -7.89 5.69
C ASP A 111 20.53 -7.25 4.40
N SER A 112 21.77 -6.78 4.43
CA SER A 112 22.47 -6.17 3.30
C SER A 112 22.53 -7.04 2.03
N GLU A 113 22.19 -8.33 2.13
CA GLU A 113 22.15 -9.26 1.00
C GLU A 113 20.80 -9.32 0.27
N ILE A 114 19.69 -8.93 0.90
CA ILE A 114 18.34 -9.05 0.32
C ILE A 114 17.58 -7.73 0.23
N LEU A 115 18.02 -6.68 0.91
CA LEU A 115 17.37 -5.38 0.82
C LEU A 115 17.53 -4.79 -0.59
N GLY A 116 16.44 -4.23 -1.12
CA GLY A 116 16.47 -3.60 -2.44
C GLY A 116 15.14 -3.62 -3.18
N VAL A 117 15.21 -3.20 -4.44
CA VAL A 117 14.07 -3.22 -5.37
C VAL A 117 14.30 -4.32 -6.40
N TYR A 118 13.29 -5.17 -6.55
CA TYR A 118 13.26 -6.34 -7.42
C TYR A 118 12.15 -6.20 -8.45
N ASP A 119 12.40 -6.71 -9.65
CA ASP A 119 11.31 -7.07 -10.55
C ASP A 119 10.74 -8.41 -10.07
N ARG A 120 9.47 -8.41 -9.67
CA ARG A 120 8.73 -9.62 -9.30
C ARG A 120 7.92 -10.09 -10.50
N TYR A 121 8.00 -11.38 -10.80
CA TYR A 121 7.29 -12.00 -11.92
C TYR A 121 6.29 -13.03 -11.39
N GLN A 122 5.05 -12.92 -11.82
CA GLN A 122 3.99 -13.89 -11.51
C GLN A 122 3.03 -14.07 -12.69
N PHE A 123 2.21 -15.12 -12.67
CA PHE A 123 1.11 -15.21 -13.63
C PHE A 123 0.10 -14.09 -13.37
N SER A 124 -0.38 -13.48 -14.45
CA SER A 124 -1.38 -12.43 -14.37
C SER A 124 -2.74 -13.01 -13.97
N SER A 125 -3.32 -12.49 -12.88
CA SER A 125 -4.67 -12.84 -12.43
C SER A 125 -5.76 -12.23 -13.32
N ILE A 126 -5.44 -11.18 -14.08
CA ILE A 126 -6.39 -10.46 -14.95
C ILE A 126 -6.27 -10.92 -16.41
N TYR A 127 -5.04 -11.07 -16.92
CA TYR A 127 -4.79 -11.42 -18.32
C TYR A 127 -4.24 -12.84 -18.43
N LYS A 128 -5.14 -13.81 -18.65
CA LYS A 128 -4.79 -15.23 -18.74
C LYS A 128 -3.68 -15.48 -19.76
N GLY A 129 -2.64 -16.21 -19.34
CA GLY A 129 -1.49 -16.57 -20.18
C GLY A 129 -0.36 -15.54 -20.20
N PHE A 130 -0.51 -14.40 -19.53
CA PHE A 130 0.52 -13.38 -19.42
C PHE A 130 1.30 -13.48 -18.10
N ILE A 131 2.56 -13.05 -18.14
CA ILE A 131 3.38 -12.83 -16.96
C ILE A 131 3.27 -11.35 -16.57
N LEU A 132 2.86 -11.11 -15.33
CA LEU A 132 2.85 -9.80 -14.72
C LEU A 132 4.23 -9.50 -14.13
N LYS A 133 4.76 -8.32 -14.45
CA LYS A 133 5.93 -7.76 -13.80
C LYS A 133 5.51 -6.67 -12.82
N SER A 134 5.81 -6.84 -11.55
CA SER A 134 5.56 -5.85 -10.49
C SER A 134 6.87 -5.33 -9.89
N ALA A 135 6.85 -4.09 -9.41
CA ALA A 135 7.99 -3.50 -8.71
C ALA A 135 7.87 -3.86 -7.22
N PHE A 136 8.78 -4.69 -6.72
CA PHE A 136 8.80 -5.20 -5.36
C PHE A 136 9.94 -4.55 -4.57
N CYS A 137 9.62 -3.88 -3.46
CA CYS A 137 10.61 -3.21 -2.62
C CYS A 137 10.68 -3.90 -1.27
N LEU A 138 11.85 -4.47 -0.95
CA LEU A 138 12.18 -5.04 0.36
C LEU A 138 13.03 -4.05 1.16
N TYR A 139 12.56 -3.66 2.34
CA TYR A 139 13.19 -2.63 3.16
C TYR A 139 13.15 -2.98 4.65
N ARG A 140 14.09 -2.41 5.40
CA ARG A 140 14.16 -2.55 6.85
C ARG A 140 13.39 -1.40 7.50
N ASN A 141 12.53 -1.74 8.47
CA ASN A 141 11.81 -0.78 9.30
C ASN A 141 11.91 -1.21 10.77
N ASN A 142 12.72 -0.49 11.54
CA ASN A 142 13.15 -0.89 12.90
C ASN A 142 13.71 -2.32 12.87
N ASN A 143 13.14 -3.23 13.66
CA ASN A 143 13.59 -4.63 13.77
C ASN A 143 12.95 -5.55 12.70
N PHE A 144 12.09 -5.03 11.83
CA PHE A 144 11.28 -5.83 10.91
C PHE A 144 11.76 -5.66 9.47
N LEU A 145 11.81 -6.75 8.71
CA LEU A 145 11.86 -6.69 7.26
C LEU A 145 10.44 -6.58 6.72
N GLN A 146 10.22 -5.58 5.89
CA GLN A 146 8.94 -5.27 5.29
C GLN A 146 9.07 -5.17 3.80
N HIS A 147 7.96 -5.40 3.10
CA HIS A 147 7.89 -5.17 1.68
C HIS A 147 6.62 -4.47 1.27
N TYR A 148 6.69 -3.85 0.10
CA TYR A 148 5.50 -3.50 -0.67
C TYR A 148 5.77 -3.81 -2.13
N TYR A 149 4.71 -4.06 -2.90
CA TYR A 149 4.83 -4.09 -4.36
C TYR A 149 3.65 -3.44 -5.05
N ILE A 150 3.89 -2.98 -6.27
CA ILE A 150 2.89 -2.30 -7.09
C ILE A 150 2.71 -3.07 -8.39
N GLU A 151 1.47 -3.36 -8.71
CA GLU A 151 1.06 -3.99 -9.95
C GLU A 151 0.34 -2.97 -10.83
N ARG A 152 0.66 -2.98 -12.12
CA ARG A 152 0.04 -2.08 -13.10
C ARG A 152 -0.44 -2.91 -14.26
N PHE A 153 -1.74 -2.86 -14.50
CA PHE A 153 -2.39 -3.56 -15.60
C PHE A 153 -2.71 -2.55 -16.70
N PRO A 154 -2.18 -2.74 -17.92
CA PRO A 154 -2.52 -1.90 -19.06
C PRO A 154 -3.98 -2.16 -19.45
N SER A 155 -4.64 -1.15 -20.00
CA SER A 155 -5.99 -1.31 -20.53
C SER A 155 -5.96 -2.21 -21.76
N PHE A 156 -6.94 -3.12 -21.85
CA PHE A 156 -7.05 -4.04 -22.99
C PHE A 156 -7.24 -3.26 -24.31
N ASP A 157 -8.13 -2.27 -24.30
CA ASP A 157 -8.45 -1.47 -25.50
C ASP A 157 -7.39 -0.40 -25.80
N ARG A 158 -6.63 0.03 -24.79
CA ARG A 158 -5.61 1.08 -24.90
C ARG A 158 -4.36 0.72 -24.10
N PRO A 159 -3.45 -0.11 -24.67
CA PRO A 159 -2.28 -0.62 -23.95
C PRO A 159 -1.34 0.44 -23.35
N GLY A 160 -1.35 1.67 -23.88
CA GLY A 160 -0.59 2.80 -23.34
C GLY A 160 -1.19 3.45 -22.10
N ARG A 161 -2.38 3.02 -21.66
CA ARG A 161 -3.08 3.55 -20.48
C ARG A 161 -3.14 2.47 -19.41
N THR A 162 -2.79 2.80 -18.18
CA THR A 162 -3.01 1.92 -17.03
C THR A 162 -4.48 1.92 -16.64
N GLU A 163 -5.10 0.74 -16.56
CA GLU A 163 -6.50 0.57 -16.17
C GLU A 163 -6.64 0.23 -14.68
N TYR A 164 -5.80 -0.69 -14.19
CA TYR A 164 -5.78 -1.08 -12.80
C TYR A 164 -4.40 -0.90 -12.18
N VAL A 165 -4.38 -0.43 -10.94
CA VAL A 165 -3.19 -0.33 -10.11
C VAL A 165 -3.52 -0.94 -8.77
N PHE A 166 -2.76 -1.96 -8.37
CA PHE A 166 -2.88 -2.59 -7.07
C PHE A 166 -1.59 -2.37 -6.30
N LYS A 167 -1.70 -2.22 -4.98
CA LYS A 167 -0.55 -2.04 -4.11
C LYS A 167 -0.69 -2.94 -2.90
N TYR A 168 0.36 -3.71 -2.66
CA TYR A 168 0.41 -4.71 -1.62
C TYR A 168 1.44 -4.33 -0.57
N TYR A 169 1.20 -4.74 0.68
CA TYR A 169 2.08 -4.46 1.82
C TYR A 169 2.22 -5.70 2.68
N GLY A 170 3.43 -5.94 3.21
CA GLY A 170 3.66 -7.14 4.00
C GLY A 170 4.93 -7.15 4.85
N PHE A 171 5.10 -8.26 5.55
CA PHE A 171 6.34 -8.61 6.26
C PHE A 171 7.09 -9.69 5.51
N SER A 172 8.40 -9.67 5.73
CA SER A 172 9.32 -10.67 5.24
C SER A 172 10.12 -11.26 6.40
N PHE A 173 10.32 -12.57 6.38
CA PHE A 173 10.94 -13.33 7.46
C PHE A 173 12.03 -14.25 6.88
N PRO A 174 13.31 -13.94 7.09
CA PRO A 174 14.39 -14.81 6.68
C PRO A 174 14.50 -15.99 7.67
N VAL A 175 14.41 -17.22 7.16
CA VAL A 175 14.57 -18.46 7.95
C VAL A 175 15.37 -19.46 7.11
N ALA A 176 16.53 -19.90 7.60
CA ALA A 176 17.37 -20.94 6.97
C ALA A 176 17.53 -20.79 5.43
N ASP A 177 18.13 -19.69 4.98
CA ASP A 177 18.35 -19.32 3.56
C ASP A 177 17.07 -19.07 2.71
N ARG A 178 15.90 -18.97 3.34
CA ARG A 178 14.62 -18.67 2.66
C ARG A 178 14.02 -17.38 3.17
N LEU A 179 13.39 -16.64 2.27
CA LEU A 179 12.58 -15.48 2.56
C LEU A 179 11.10 -15.87 2.52
N PHE A 180 10.47 -15.90 3.69
CA PHE A 180 9.02 -16.06 3.82
C PHE A 180 8.37 -14.69 3.74
N THR A 181 7.27 -14.55 3.00
CA THR A 181 6.52 -13.29 2.89
C THR A 181 5.05 -13.51 3.21
N ALA A 182 4.43 -12.51 3.81
CA ALA A 182 2.98 -12.43 3.97
C ALA A 182 2.54 -11.00 3.67
N ASP A 183 1.64 -10.82 2.71
CA ASP A 183 1.16 -9.52 2.24
C ASP A 183 -0.30 -9.55 1.81
N PHE A 184 -0.90 -8.36 1.73
CA PHE A 184 -2.30 -8.18 1.37
C PHE A 184 -2.47 -6.98 0.44
N GLU A 185 -3.57 -6.98 -0.31
CA GLU A 185 -3.94 -5.85 -1.19
C GLU A 185 -4.51 -4.66 -0.39
N GLY A 186 -4.01 -3.46 -0.67
CA GLY A 186 -4.19 -2.28 0.16
C GLY A 186 -5.52 -1.51 0.02
N ILE A 187 -6.35 -1.78 -0.99
CA ILE A 187 -7.57 -1.01 -1.27
C ILE A 187 -8.84 -1.82 -0.95
N GLN A 188 -8.93 -3.04 -1.47
CA GLN A 188 -10.05 -3.96 -1.36
C GLN A 188 -9.85 -4.98 -0.24
N SER A 189 -8.60 -5.26 0.15
CA SER A 189 -8.26 -6.16 1.27
C SER A 189 -8.91 -7.55 1.16
N ASN A 190 -9.11 -8.01 -0.07
CA ASN A 190 -9.73 -9.28 -0.40
C ASN A 190 -8.71 -10.36 -0.82
N GLU A 191 -7.43 -10.01 -0.88
CA GLU A 191 -6.35 -10.91 -1.28
C GLU A 191 -5.25 -10.89 -0.21
N LEU A 192 -4.89 -12.09 0.27
CA LEU A 192 -3.81 -12.33 1.22
C LEU A 192 -2.84 -13.32 0.58
N THR A 193 -1.64 -12.88 0.27
CA THR A 193 -0.61 -13.68 -0.37
C THR A 193 0.47 -14.09 0.62
N PHE A 194 0.84 -15.36 0.58
CA PHE A 194 2.02 -15.93 1.23
C PHE A 194 3.03 -16.33 0.18
N GLY A 195 4.31 -16.08 0.45
CA GLY A 195 5.42 -16.43 -0.42
C GLY A 195 6.55 -17.12 0.32
N VAL A 196 7.25 -18.02 -0.37
CA VAL A 196 8.50 -18.63 0.11
C VAL A 196 9.50 -18.61 -1.03
N TYR A 197 10.59 -17.86 -0.84
CA TYR A 197 11.62 -17.65 -1.85
C TYR A 197 12.98 -18.14 -1.35
N ALA A 198 13.76 -18.78 -2.20
CA ALA A 198 15.13 -19.19 -1.92
C ALA A 198 16.10 -18.36 -2.74
N GLN A 199 17.19 -17.91 -2.10
CA GLN A 199 18.28 -17.22 -2.79
C GLN A 199 19.11 -18.20 -3.63
N VAL A 200 19.59 -17.74 -4.77
CA VAL A 200 20.56 -18.50 -5.56
C VAL A 200 21.96 -18.34 -4.94
N LYS A 201 22.51 -19.40 -4.34
CA LYS A 201 23.81 -19.37 -3.63
C LYS A 201 24.97 -18.75 -4.42
N ARG A 202 24.96 -18.89 -5.76
CA ARG A 202 26.01 -18.35 -6.64
C ARG A 202 25.86 -16.84 -6.90
N ASN A 203 24.67 -16.27 -6.67
CA ASN A 203 24.37 -14.85 -6.87
C ASN A 203 23.15 -14.40 -6.05
N ALA A 204 23.27 -14.44 -4.72
CA ALA A 204 22.17 -14.29 -3.77
C ALA A 204 21.43 -12.93 -3.87
N LYS A 205 22.08 -11.93 -4.45
CA LYS A 205 21.53 -10.58 -4.68
C LYS A 205 20.69 -10.44 -5.95
N ARG A 206 20.91 -11.28 -6.97
CA ARG A 206 20.28 -11.06 -8.29
C ARG A 206 18.95 -11.78 -8.45
N PHE A 207 18.82 -12.98 -7.89
CA PHE A 207 17.63 -13.80 -8.11
C PHE A 207 17.22 -14.55 -6.85
N MET A 208 15.91 -14.55 -6.65
CA MET A 208 15.23 -15.42 -5.71
C MET A 208 14.14 -16.17 -6.47
N PHE A 209 14.00 -17.46 -6.19
CA PHE A 209 12.98 -18.31 -6.81
C PHE A 209 12.11 -18.94 -5.74
N GLY A 210 10.82 -19.06 -6.02
CA GLY A 210 9.89 -19.46 -4.99
C GLY A 210 8.49 -19.71 -5.50
N ILE A 211 7.62 -19.99 -4.56
CA ILE A 211 6.18 -20.11 -4.76
C ILE A 211 5.49 -19.01 -3.98
N ALA A 212 4.42 -18.48 -4.55
CA ALA A 212 3.50 -17.58 -3.86
C ALA A 212 2.08 -18.08 -4.08
N SER A 213 1.22 -17.92 -3.08
CA SER A 213 -0.19 -18.30 -3.09
C SER A 213 -1.00 -17.28 -2.33
N GLY A 214 -2.15 -16.89 -2.87
CA GLY A 214 -3.11 -15.97 -2.27
C GLY A 214 -4.47 -16.07 -2.94
#